data_AF-A0A7W3Z6B9-F1
#
_entry.id   AF-A0A7W3Z6B9-F1
#
_cell.length_a   1.000
_cell.length_b   1.000
_cell.length_c   1.000
_cell.angle_alpha   90.00
_cell.angle_beta   90.00
_cell.angle_gamma   90.00
#
_symmetry.space_group_name_H-M   'P 1'
#
loop_
_entity.id
_entity.type
_entity.pdbx_description
1 polymer ?
#
loop_
_entity_poly.entity_id
_entity_poly.type
_entity_poly.pdbx_seq_one_letter_code
_entity_poly.pdbx_strand_id
1 'polypeptide(L)'
;MVKSYYLTFGFSKQDKVGLGEIISSKLGIQLKTLSRGTLGYRFGPVAETLSILENYVEEEDCWQEEAHQHFPILVTASFTHGKNEDKEKRANNVRKILQTINDLIEIRFEIIESEN
;
A
#
# COMPACT_ATOMS: atom_id res chain seq x y z
N MET A 1 -10.20 -19.36 -11.86
CA MET A 1 -10.16 -17.89 -11.72
C MET A 1 -9.18 -17.50 -10.63
N VAL A 2 -8.15 -16.74 -10.99
CA VAL A 2 -7.15 -16.21 -10.05
C VAL A 2 -7.58 -14.80 -9.68
N LYS A 3 -7.56 -14.45 -8.38
CA LYS A 3 -7.91 -13.10 -7.90
C LYS A 3 -6.68 -12.36 -7.40
N SER A 4 -6.54 -11.10 -7.74
CA SER A 4 -5.49 -10.21 -7.23
C SER A 4 -6.14 -9.05 -6.50
N TYR A 5 -5.61 -8.72 -5.32
CA TYR A 5 -6.18 -7.69 -4.46
C TYR A 5 -5.22 -6.51 -4.36
N TYR A 6 -5.74 -5.30 -4.57
CA TYR A 6 -4.99 -4.06 -4.52
C TYR A 6 -5.65 -3.08 -3.56
N LEU A 7 -4.83 -2.44 -2.73
CA LEU A 7 -5.24 -1.41 -1.78
C LEU A 7 -4.47 -0.13 -2.08
N THR A 8 -5.17 1.00 -2.08
CA THR A 8 -4.56 2.33 -2.11
C THR A 8 -5.19 3.19 -1.02
N PHE A 9 -4.34 3.77 -0.18
CA PHE A 9 -4.71 4.77 0.81
C PHE A 9 -3.94 6.06 0.57
N GLY A 10 -4.57 7.18 0.84
CA GLY A 10 -3.94 8.50 0.87
C GLY A 10 -3.73 8.96 2.30
N PHE A 11 -2.57 9.54 2.59
CA PHE A 11 -2.24 10.11 3.88
C PHE A 11 -2.19 11.63 3.76
N SER A 12 -2.95 12.34 4.59
CA SER A 12 -3.12 13.80 4.48
C SER A 12 -1.95 14.62 5.02
N LYS A 13 -0.99 13.98 5.71
CA LYS A 13 0.19 14.63 6.28
C LYS A 13 1.44 14.33 5.45
N GLN A 14 2.40 15.25 5.48
CA GLN A 14 3.69 15.11 4.80
C GLN A 14 4.75 14.49 5.73
N ASP A 15 4.45 13.31 6.31
CA ASP A 15 5.35 12.58 7.20
C ASP A 15 5.41 11.08 6.85
N LYS A 16 6.21 10.76 5.83
CA LYS A 16 6.37 9.39 5.32
C LYS A 16 7.05 8.47 6.33
N VAL A 17 8.04 8.99 7.07
CA VAL A 17 8.83 8.19 8.01
C VAL A 17 7.99 7.84 9.23
N GLY A 18 7.31 8.83 9.83
CA GLY A 18 6.41 8.59 10.96
C GLY A 18 5.25 7.66 10.59
N LEU A 19 4.66 7.82 9.40
CA LEU A 19 3.66 6.89 8.90
C LEU A 19 4.23 5.46 8.76
N GLY A 20 5.46 5.35 8.25
CA GLY A 20 6.18 4.09 8.15
C GLY A 20 6.32 3.39 9.50
N GLU A 21 6.76 4.10 10.53
CA GLU A 21 6.89 3.56 11.89
C GLU A 21 5.56 3.06 12.45
N ILE A 22 4.47 3.81 12.25
CA ILE A 22 3.11 3.43 12.69
C ILE A 22 2.66 2.15 11.98
N ILE A 23 2.82 2.07 10.65
CA ILE A 23 2.45 0.91 9.85
C ILE A 23 3.29 -0.31 10.27
N SER A 24 4.60 -0.12 10.41
CA SER A 24 5.52 -1.16 10.87
C SER A 24 5.11 -1.72 12.23
N SER A 25 4.79 -0.85 13.18
CA SER A 25 4.35 -1.25 14.52
C SER A 25 3.01 -2.00 14.48
N LYS A 26 2.01 -1.50 13.75
CA LYS A 26 0.67 -2.11 13.72
C LYS A 26 0.62 -3.44 12.97
N LEU A 27 1.43 -3.60 11.93
CA LEU A 27 1.49 -4.83 11.14
C LEU A 27 2.55 -5.83 11.66
N GLY A 28 3.42 -5.42 12.59
CA GLY A 28 4.53 -6.26 13.06
C GLY A 28 5.55 -6.53 11.96
N ILE A 29 5.79 -5.56 11.08
CA ILE A 29 6.71 -5.66 9.94
C ILE A 29 7.81 -4.61 10.04
N GLN A 30 8.92 -4.81 9.32
CA GLN A 30 9.98 -3.82 9.22
C GLN A 30 10.05 -3.29 7.78
N LEU A 31 9.52 -2.09 7.55
CA LEU A 31 9.66 -1.40 6.28
C LEU A 31 11.14 -1.09 6.02
N LYS A 32 11.54 -1.19 4.76
CA LYS A 32 12.88 -0.87 4.29
C LYS A 32 12.80 0.16 3.20
N THR A 33 13.80 1.03 3.11
CA THR A 33 13.95 1.91 1.97
C THR A 33 14.23 1.09 0.72
N LEU A 34 13.39 1.28 -0.29
CA LEU A 34 13.53 0.73 -1.64
C LEU A 34 14.04 1.82 -2.58
N SER A 35 13.93 1.60 -3.90
CA SER A 35 14.26 2.61 -4.90
C SER A 35 13.46 3.90 -4.71
N ARG A 36 14.08 5.04 -5.04
CA ARG A 36 13.44 6.37 -5.06
C ARG A 36 12.80 6.77 -3.71
N GLY A 37 13.43 6.39 -2.59
CA GLY A 37 12.96 6.77 -1.25
C GLY A 37 11.61 6.18 -0.84
N THR A 38 11.09 5.19 -1.57
CA THR A 38 9.89 4.44 -1.20
C THR A 38 10.19 3.60 0.04
N LEU A 39 9.33 3.63 1.05
CA LEU A 39 9.40 2.66 2.16
C LEU A 39 8.56 1.46 1.79
N GLY A 40 9.11 0.25 1.83
CA GLY A 40 8.35 -0.93 1.45
C GLY A 40 8.69 -2.21 2.20
N TYR A 41 7.76 -3.14 2.14
CA TYR A 41 7.87 -4.47 2.74
C TYR A 41 7.36 -5.52 1.75
N ARG A 42 8.03 -6.67 1.71
CA ARG A 42 7.57 -7.83 0.93
C ARG A 42 7.03 -8.90 1.86
N PHE A 43 5.81 -9.36 1.60
CA PHE A 43 5.22 -10.44 2.37
C PHE A 43 5.79 -11.80 1.92
N GLY A 44 6.91 -12.18 2.52
CA GLY A 44 7.60 -13.44 2.23
C GLY A 44 8.42 -13.40 0.93
N PRO A 45 8.73 -14.56 0.33
CA PRO A 45 9.61 -14.65 -0.84
C PRO A 45 8.95 -14.20 -2.15
N VAL A 46 7.66 -13.85 -2.12
CA VAL A 46 6.82 -13.62 -3.31
C VAL A 46 6.45 -12.13 -3.43
N ALA A 47 6.10 -11.70 -4.65
CA ALA A 47 5.90 -10.32 -5.09
C ALA A 47 4.75 -9.52 -4.43
N GLU A 48 4.25 -9.96 -3.27
CA GLU A 48 3.30 -9.16 -2.49
C GLU A 48 4.04 -8.03 -1.80
N THR A 49 3.60 -6.81 -2.03
CA THR A 49 4.28 -5.60 -1.57
C THR A 49 3.33 -4.71 -0.78
N LEU A 50 3.85 -4.10 0.28
CA LEU A 50 3.31 -2.87 0.85
C LEU A 50 4.34 -1.77 0.60
N SER A 51 3.91 -0.62 0.12
CA SER A 51 4.76 0.51 -0.22
C SER A 51 4.17 1.81 0.30
N ILE A 52 5.02 2.72 0.76
CA ILE A 52 4.71 4.10 1.12
C ILE A 52 5.57 5.00 0.23
N LEU A 53 4.92 5.86 -0.53
CA LEU A 53 5.51 6.65 -1.60
C LEU A 53 4.95 8.07 -1.60
N GLU A 54 5.72 9.00 -2.14
CA GLU A 54 5.20 10.34 -2.46
C GLU A 54 4.20 10.22 -3.61
N ASN A 55 3.08 10.93 -3.52
CA ASN A 55 2.08 10.98 -4.60
C ASN A 55 2.61 11.79 -5.79
N TYR A 56 3.36 12.85 -5.52
CA TYR A 56 4.04 13.63 -6.54
C TYR A 56 5.49 13.15 -6.71
N VAL A 57 5.89 12.88 -7.94
CA VAL A 57 7.26 12.48 -8.29
C VAL A 57 7.93 13.66 -8.99
N GLU A 58 8.78 14.36 -8.25
CA GLU A 58 9.41 15.60 -8.72
C GLU A 58 10.30 15.37 -9.96
N GLU A 59 11.01 14.23 -10.02
CA GLU A 59 11.90 13.93 -11.15
C GLU A 59 11.16 13.69 -12.46
N GLU A 60 9.88 13.33 -12.38
CA GLU A 60 9.04 13.00 -13.54
C GLU A 60 7.95 14.05 -13.80
N ASP A 61 7.84 15.07 -12.93
CA ASP A 61 6.80 16.11 -12.96
C ASP A 61 5.39 15.49 -13.12
N CYS A 62 5.11 14.45 -12.32
CA CYS A 62 3.89 13.68 -12.46
C CYS A 62 3.28 13.25 -11.11
N TRP A 63 1.97 13.02 -11.14
CA TRP A 63 1.20 12.50 -10.00
C TRP A 63 0.90 11.02 -10.19
N GLN A 64 1.08 10.22 -9.14
CA GLN A 64 0.72 8.81 -9.16
C GLN A 64 -0.79 8.60 -9.05
N GLU A 65 -1.48 9.45 -8.30
CA GLU A 65 -2.94 9.50 -8.20
C GLU A 65 -3.41 10.95 -8.41
N GLU A 66 -3.54 11.36 -9.68
CA GLU A 66 -3.89 12.73 -10.08
C GLU A 66 -5.28 13.18 -9.59
N ALA A 67 -6.23 12.26 -9.42
CA ALA A 67 -7.53 12.59 -8.82
C ALA A 67 -7.43 12.89 -7.30
N HIS A 68 -6.30 12.56 -6.67
CA HIS A 68 -6.10 12.57 -5.23
C HIS A 68 -4.86 13.38 -4.79
N GLN A 69 -4.51 14.44 -5.52
CA GLN A 69 -3.33 15.29 -5.26
C GLN A 69 -3.27 15.90 -3.84
N HIS A 70 -4.42 16.02 -3.17
CA HIS A 70 -4.50 16.52 -1.80
C HIS A 70 -3.86 15.57 -0.77
N PHE A 71 -3.59 14.31 -1.15
CA PHE A 71 -2.76 13.41 -0.37
C PHE A 71 -1.31 13.49 -0.87
N PRO A 72 -0.38 14.08 -0.09
CA PRO A 72 1.04 14.10 -0.46
C PRO A 72 1.67 12.71 -0.48
N ILE A 73 1.14 11.76 0.31
CA ILE A 73 1.70 10.43 0.48
C ILE A 73 0.65 9.37 0.18
N LEU A 74 1.05 8.31 -0.51
CA LEU A 74 0.24 7.14 -0.77
C LEU A 74 0.80 5.91 -0.05
N VAL A 75 -0.11 5.06 0.41
CA VAL A 75 0.19 3.69 0.86
C VAL A 75 -0.49 2.73 -0.11
N THR A 76 0.30 1.90 -0.78
CA THR A 76 -0.21 0.88 -1.71
C THR A 76 0.13 -0.51 -1.20
N ALA A 77 -0.78 -1.46 -1.40
CA ALA A 77 -0.50 -2.86 -1.12
C ALA A 77 -1.07 -3.76 -2.22
N SER A 78 -0.35 -4.84 -2.54
CA SER A 78 -0.76 -5.81 -3.55
C SER A 78 -0.61 -7.26 -3.05
N PHE A 79 -1.64 -8.08 -3.32
CA PHE A 79 -1.70 -9.50 -2.97
C PHE A 79 -2.10 -10.31 -4.19
N THR A 80 -1.10 -10.83 -4.90
CA THR A 80 -1.27 -11.42 -6.24
C THR A 80 -0.98 -12.92 -6.28
N HIS A 81 -0.23 -13.45 -5.32
CA HIS A 81 0.24 -14.83 -5.32
C HIS A 81 -0.35 -15.70 -4.21
N GLY A 82 -0.41 -17.01 -4.42
CA GLY A 82 -1.00 -17.96 -3.47
C GLY A 82 -2.49 -18.21 -3.70
N LYS A 83 -3.12 -18.91 -2.76
CA LYS A 83 -4.55 -19.26 -2.85
C LYS A 83 -5.42 -18.01 -2.71
N ASN A 84 -6.55 -17.97 -3.41
CA ASN A 84 -7.45 -16.81 -3.39
C ASN A 84 -7.95 -16.47 -1.98
N GLU A 85 -8.29 -17.48 -1.17
CA GLU A 85 -8.72 -17.29 0.23
C GLU A 85 -7.63 -16.67 1.11
N ASP A 86 -6.38 -17.10 0.94
CA ASP A 86 -5.24 -16.57 1.70
C ASP A 86 -4.97 -15.10 1.35
N LYS A 87 -5.01 -14.78 0.05
CA LYS A 87 -4.87 -13.41 -0.46
C LYS A 87 -5.97 -12.50 0.06
N GLU A 88 -7.22 -12.95 -0.01
CA GLU A 88 -8.38 -12.19 0.48
C GLU A 88 -8.26 -11.91 1.97
N LYS A 89 -7.94 -12.94 2.77
CA LYS A 89 -7.77 -12.81 4.21
C LYS A 89 -6.66 -11.82 4.55
N ARG A 90 -5.53 -11.89 3.84
CA ARG A 90 -4.39 -10.99 4.05
C ARG A 90 -4.73 -9.55 3.66
N ALA A 91 -5.32 -9.35 2.48
CA ALA A 91 -5.74 -8.04 2.00
C ALA A 91 -6.72 -7.39 2.98
N ASN A 92 -7.75 -8.13 3.43
CA ASN A 92 -8.72 -7.64 4.40
C ASN A 92 -8.09 -7.33 5.77
N ASN A 93 -7.12 -8.13 6.22
CA ASN A 93 -6.42 -7.86 7.48
C ASN A 93 -5.60 -6.57 7.40
N VAL A 94 -4.81 -6.41 6.33
CA VAL A 94 -4.01 -5.20 6.11
C VAL A 94 -4.92 -3.97 5.97
N ARG A 95 -5.97 -4.07 5.16
CA ARG A 95 -6.98 -3.00 4.99
C ARG A 95 -7.55 -2.55 6.32
N LYS A 96 -8.03 -3.48 7.16
CA LYS A 96 -8.58 -3.17 8.49
C LYS A 96 -7.57 -2.46 9.38
N ILE A 97 -6.32 -2.92 9.38
CA ILE A 97 -5.27 -2.31 10.19
C ILE A 97 -4.96 -0.88 9.72
N LEU A 98 -4.84 -0.67 8.39
CA LEU A 98 -4.61 0.65 7.81
C LEU A 98 -5.76 1.62 8.11
N GLN A 99 -7.02 1.15 8.07
CA GLN A 99 -8.19 1.96 8.44
C GLN A 99 -8.19 2.43 9.91
N THR A 100 -7.38 1.82 10.80
CA THR A 100 -7.22 2.30 12.19
C THR A 100 -6.17 3.39 12.36
N ILE A 101 -5.50 3.80 11.28
CA ILE A 101 -4.47 4.84 11.32
C ILE A 101 -5.15 6.17 11.05
N ASN A 102 -5.00 7.11 11.98
CA ASN A 102 -5.50 8.47 11.81
C ASN A 102 -4.90 9.11 10.57
N ASP A 103 -5.69 9.95 9.89
CA ASP A 103 -5.27 10.70 8.70
C ASP A 103 -4.96 9.86 7.46
N LEU A 104 -5.17 8.53 7.52
CA LEU A 104 -5.05 7.61 6.40
C LEU A 104 -6.45 7.27 5.88
N ILE A 105 -6.73 7.67 4.63
CA ILE A 105 -8.05 7.54 3.99
C ILE A 105 -7.96 6.51 2.88
N GLU A 106 -8.89 5.56 2.88
CA GLU A 106 -8.97 4.58 1.79
C GLU A 106 -9.42 5.26 0.51
N ILE A 107 -8.58 5.17 -0.53
CA ILE A 107 -8.89 5.67 -1.88
C ILE A 107 -9.55 4.55 -2.68
N ARG A 108 -8.98 3.33 -2.61
CA ARG A 108 -9.38 2.23 -3.46
C ARG A 108 -9.10 0.87 -2.83
N PHE A 109 -10.06 -0.04 -2.99
CA PHE A 109 -9.88 -1.48 -2.81
C PHE A 109 -10.39 -2.19 -4.07
N GLU A 110 -9.46 -2.78 -4.83
CA GLU A 110 -9.73 -3.35 -6.15
C GLU A 110 -9.42 -4.84 -6.17
N ILE A 111 -10.31 -5.61 -6.81
CA ILE A 111 -10.16 -7.05 -7.03
C ILE A 111 -10.14 -7.29 -8.53
N ILE A 112 -9.00 -7.76 -9.03
CA ILE A 112 -8.84 -8.14 -10.44
C ILE A 112 -8.94 -9.64 -10.54
N GLU A 113 -9.84 -10.12 -11.39
CA GLU A 113 -10.02 -11.54 -11.64
C GLU A 113 -9.49 -11.90 -13.03
N SER A 114 -8.65 -12.93 -13.11
CA SER A 114 -8.14 -13.46 -14.37
C SER A 114 -8.54 -14.91 -14.59
N GLU A 115 -8.91 -15.22 -15.82
CA GLU A 115 -8.92 -16.58 -16.33
C GLU A 115 -7.47 -16.92 -16.66
N ASN A 116 -6.87 -17.79 -15.85
CA ASN A 116 -5.52 -18.29 -16.10
C ASN A 116 -5.59 -19.41 -17.13
#